data_AF-A0A5C7AKZ8-F1
#
_entry.id   AF-A0A5C7AKZ8-F1
#
_cell.length_a   1.000
_cell.length_b   1.000
_cell.length_c   1.000
_cell.angle_alpha   90.00
_cell.angle_beta   90.00
_cell.angle_gamma   90.00
#
_symmetry.space_group_name_H-M   'P 1'
#
loop_
_entity.id
_entity.type
_entity.pdbx_description
1 polymer ?
#
loop_
_entity_poly.entity_id
_entity_poly.type
_entity_poly.pdbx_seq_one_letter_code
_entity_poly.pdbx_strand_id
1 'polypeptide(L)' 'MHFPEMIKYLKVRREMLQVTQEMLAELAGVSLRTLKQFESGRGNPTLQTLSKLADALGLELTFKVKTLSVNK' A
#
# COMPACT_ATOMS: atom_id res chain seq x y z
N MET A 1 10.40 -1.54 8.15
CA MET A 1 10.05 -0.68 6.99
C MET A 1 9.64 0.69 7.52
N HIS A 2 9.95 1.78 6.80
CA HIS A 2 9.82 3.16 7.27
C HIS A 2 8.43 3.82 7.09
N PHE A 3 7.37 3.07 6.75
CA PHE A 3 6.04 3.64 6.45
C PHE A 3 4.87 2.83 7.01
N PRO A 4 4.72 2.71 8.35
CA PRO A 4 3.64 1.94 8.98
C PRO A 4 2.25 2.48 8.62
N GLU A 5 2.10 3.80 8.48
CA GLU A 5 0.83 4.42 8.10
C GLU A 5 0.37 4.01 6.70
N MET A 6 1.29 3.94 5.71
CA MET A 6 0.94 3.53 4.34
C MET A 6 0.41 2.08 4.29
N ILE A 7 1.07 1.17 5.01
CA ILE A 7 0.64 -0.23 5.12
C ILE A 7 -0.77 -0.28 5.73
N LYS A 8 -1.00 0.47 6.81
CA LYS A 8 -2.30 0.55 7.47
C LYS A 8 -3.39 1.06 6.50
N TYR A 9 -3.14 2.14 5.76
CA TYR A 9 -4.12 2.67 4.80
C TYR A 9 -4.53 1.65 3.74
N LEU A 10 -3.56 0.99 3.09
CA LEU A 10 -3.83 -0.02 2.08
C LEU A 10 -4.58 -1.23 2.66
N LYS A 11 -4.17 -1.70 3.84
CA LYS A 11 -4.81 -2.83 4.52
C LYS A 11 -6.25 -2.54 4.92
N VAL A 12 -6.50 -1.37 5.53
CA VAL A 12 -7.86 -0.95 5.89
C VAL A 12 -8.73 -0.83 4.65
N ARG A 13 -8.24 -0.24 3.56
CA ARG A 13 -9.00 -0.17 2.30
C ARG A 13 -9.35 -1.56 1.76
N ARG A 14 -8.39 -2.48 1.76
CA ARG A 14 -8.62 -3.88 1.35
C ARG A 14 -9.71 -4.54 2.19
N GLU A 15 -9.65 -4.37 3.51
CA GLU A 15 -10.62 -4.94 4.45
C GLU A 15 -12.02 -4.31 4.27
N MET A 16 -12.11 -3.00 4.04
CA MET A 16 -13.38 -2.31 3.73
C MET A 16 -14.04 -2.82 2.45
N LEU A 17 -13.25 -3.20 1.46
CA LEU A 17 -13.72 -3.79 0.21
C LEU A 17 -13.98 -5.30 0.32
N GLN A 18 -13.74 -5.91 1.49
CA GLN A 18 -13.84 -7.36 1.72
C GLN A 18 -12.96 -8.20 0.76
N VAL A 19 -11.84 -7.64 0.33
CA VAL A 19 -10.90 -8.30 -0.59
C VAL A 19 -9.88 -9.11 0.23
N THR A 20 -9.66 -10.38 -0.11
CA THR A 20 -8.63 -11.20 0.54
C THR A 20 -7.23 -10.81 0.04
N GLN A 21 -6.18 -11.25 0.74
CA GLN A 21 -4.81 -11.03 0.25
C GLN A 21 -4.57 -11.77 -1.08
N GLU A 22 -5.12 -12.98 -1.20
CA GLU A 22 -5.07 -13.80 -2.40
C GLU A 22 -5.72 -13.08 -3.59
N MET A 23 -6.93 -12.54 -3.39
CA MET A 23 -7.64 -11.78 -4.43
C MET A 23 -6.90 -10.49 -4.79
N LEU A 24 -6.39 -9.72 -3.82
CA LEU A 24 -5.64 -8.50 -4.11
C LEU A 24 -4.36 -8.80 -4.89
N ALA A 25 -3.64 -9.87 -4.52
CA ALA A 25 -2.43 -10.27 -5.22
C ALA A 25 -2.70 -10.61 -6.69
N GLU A 26 -3.80 -11.32 -6.95
CA GLU A 26 -4.26 -11.64 -8.30
C GLU A 26 -4.68 -10.38 -9.08
N LEU A 27 -5.56 -9.56 -8.51
CA LEU A 27 -6.05 -8.32 -9.14
C LEU A 27 -4.93 -7.33 -9.48
N ALA A 28 -3.95 -7.20 -8.58
CA ALA A 28 -2.81 -6.31 -8.77
C ALA A 28 -1.69 -6.93 -9.63
N GLY A 29 -1.76 -8.22 -9.98
CA GLY A 29 -0.70 -8.92 -10.70
C GLY A 29 0.63 -8.91 -9.95
N VAL A 30 0.59 -9.20 -8.65
CA VAL A 30 1.75 -9.32 -7.76
C VAL A 30 1.74 -10.66 -7.03
N SER A 31 2.89 -11.14 -6.58
CA SER A 31 2.92 -12.40 -5.83
C SER A 31 2.25 -12.23 -4.45
N LEU A 32 1.50 -13.23 -4.00
CA LEU A 32 0.93 -13.26 -2.65
C LEU A 32 2.02 -13.12 -1.58
N ARG A 33 3.21 -13.68 -1.83
CA ARG A 33 4.37 -13.53 -0.96
C ARG A 33 4.77 -12.06 -0.80
N THR A 34 4.82 -11.32 -1.92
CA THR A 34 5.13 -9.88 -1.93
C THR A 34 4.10 -9.10 -1.12
N LEU A 35 2.81 -9.38 -1.29
CA LEU A 35 1.75 -8.73 -0.52
C LEU A 35 1.84 -9.05 0.98
N LYS A 36 2.05 -10.31 1.35
CA LYS A 36 2.21 -10.72 2.77
C LYS A 36 3.43 -10.07 3.42
N GLN A 37 4.54 -9.99 2.68
CA GLN A 37 5.75 -9.28 3.11
C GLN A 37 5.48 -7.78 3.31
N PHE A 38 4.79 -7.15 2.36
CA PHE A 38 4.37 -5.76 2.48
C PHE A 38 3.45 -5.51 3.68
N GLU A 39 2.34 -6.24 3.81
CA GLU A 39 1.36 -6.03 4.90
C GLU A 39 1.91 -6.36 6.29
N SER A 40 2.90 -7.25 6.38
CA SER A 40 3.60 -7.54 7.65
C SER A 40 4.73 -6.56 7.97
N GLY A 41 4.95 -5.53 7.14
CA GLY A 41 6.06 -4.57 7.29
C GLY A 41 7.44 -5.16 7.03
N ARG A 42 7.50 -6.40 6.53
CA ARG A 42 8.72 -7.15 6.20
C ARG A 42 8.93 -7.11 4.70
N GLY A 43 9.41 -5.99 4.19
CA GLY A 43 9.75 -5.83 2.77
C GLY A 43 9.97 -4.38 2.41
N ASN A 44 10.49 -4.15 1.20
CA ASN A 44 10.56 -2.83 0.59
C ASN A 44 9.98 -2.92 -0.82
N PRO A 45 8.65 -2.76 -1.00
CA PRO A 45 8.03 -2.81 -2.31
C PRO A 45 8.57 -1.68 -3.18
N THR A 46 8.67 -1.94 -4.49
CA THR A 46 8.94 -0.88 -5.46
C THR A 46 7.72 0.04 -5.57
N LEU A 47 7.91 1.25 -6.07
CA LEU A 47 6.80 2.15 -6.39
C LEU A 47 5.81 1.52 -7.37
N GLN A 48 6.30 0.72 -8.34
CA GLN A 48 5.46 -0.01 -9.28
C GLN A 48 4.54 -1.01 -8.57
N THR A 49 5.06 -1.77 -7.60
CA THR A 49 4.25 -2.69 -6.79
C THR A 49 3.21 -1.93 -5.97
N LEU A 50 3.59 -0.80 -5.36
CA LEU A 50 2.64 0.04 -4.63
C LEU A 50 1.55 0.60 -5.52
N SER A 51 1.88 1.06 -6.72
CA SER A 51 0.90 1.56 -7.70
C SER A 51 -0.11 0.47 -8.05
N LYS A 52 0.38 -0.72 -8.44
CA LYS A 52 -0.50 -1.86 -8.77
C LYS A 52 -1.47 -2.22 -7.64
N LEU A 53 -0.99 -2.22 -6.40
CA LEU A 53 -1.81 -2.50 -5.22
C LEU A 53 -2.84 -1.38 -4.98
N ALA A 54 -2.44 -0.12 -5.14
CA ALA A 54 -3.32 1.03 -5.01
C ALA A 54 -4.42 1.02 -6.09
N ASP A 55 -4.04 0.83 -7.35
CA ASP A 55 -4.95 0.78 -8.50
C ASP A 55 -6.01 -0.32 -8.32
N ALA A 56 -5.60 -1.53 -7.92
CA ALA A 56 -6.51 -2.65 -7.64
C ALA A 56 -7.50 -2.38 -6.49
N LEU A 57 -7.18 -1.44 -5.60
CA LEU A 57 -8.04 -1.03 -4.47
C LEU A 57 -8.81 0.27 -4.74
N GLY A 58 -8.70 0.81 -5.95
CA GLY A 58 -9.30 2.10 -6.33
C GLY A 58 -8.71 3.27 -5.56
N LEU A 59 -7.40 3.23 -5.31
CA LEU A 59 -6.62 4.29 -4.67
C LEU A 59 -5.66 4.92 -5.68
N GLU A 60 -5.31 6.18 -5.43
CA GLU A 60 -4.33 6.92 -6.23
C GLU A 60 -3.13 7.31 -5.35
N LEU A 61 -1.92 7.12 -5.88
CA LEU A 61 -0.69 7.60 -5.24
C LEU A 61 -0.42 9.05 -5.64
N THR A 62 -0.57 9.99 -4.70
CA THR A 62 -0.38 11.42 -4.95
C THR A 62 0.80 12.00 -4.20
N PHE A 63 1.51 12.96 -4.80
CA PHE A 63 2.44 13.83 -4.09
C PHE A 63 1.70 15.00 -3.47
N LYS A 64 2.13 15.41 -2.27
CA LYS A 64 1.66 16.64 -1.61
C LYS A 64 2.85 17.51 -1.23
N VAL A 65 2.66 18.83 -1.27
CA VAL A 65 3.68 19.78 -0.81
C VAL A 65 3.98 19.49 0.67
N LYS A 66 5.27 19.40 1.01
CA LYS A 66 5.69 19.22 2.40
C LYS A 66 5.42 20.51 3.17
N THR A 67 4.53 20.45 4.16
CA THR A 67 4.40 21.55 5.11
C THR A 67 5.62 21.53 6.02
N LEU A 68 6.51 22.51 5.85
CA LEU A 68 7.58 22.75 6.81
C LEU A 68 6.94 23.49 8.00
N SER A 69 6.85 22.83 9.16
CA SER A 69 6.61 23.54 10.40
C SER A 69 7.84 24.41 10.66
N VAL A 70 7.78 25.67 10.25
CA VAL A 70 8.73 26.68 10.69
C VAL A 70 8.42 26.88 12.17
N ASN A 71 9.14 26.15 13.03
CA ASN A 71 9.18 26.49 14.45
C ASN A 71 9.78 27.90 14.53
N LYS A 72 8.92 28.88 14.80
CA LYS A 72 9.33 30.22 15.21
C LYS A 72 9.53 30.22 16.72
#